data_AF-U9UA37-F1
#
_entry.id   AF-U9UA37-F1
#
_cell.length_a   1.000
_cell.length_b   1.000
_cell.length_c   1.000
_cell.angle_alpha   90.00
_cell.angle_beta   90.00
_cell.angle_gamma   90.00
#
_symmetry.space_group_name_H-M   'P 1'
#
loop_
_entity.id
_entity.type
_entity.pdbx_description
1 polymer ?
#
loop_
_entity_poly.entity_id
_entity_poly.type
_entity_poly.pdbx_seq_one_letter_code
_entity_poly.pdbx_strand_id
1 'polypeptide(L)'
;MFLSFLFQIVPAIFVRSLQFFASKTAAISNSLTSNKSRSSTLFNLSSASSSGSSSPPSSQRGDNGDSIQDIEYWLQRCSICFDAQLDFCLEVCRDQFCRDCFQRYVKEVVHNSWGLSITKIKCPVCHEVVPQSEWSKYVDQNTIDLYNMYNKPYRSFSRCCSGCGEEVFAAQVFQVCSEEKEK
;
A
#
# COMPACT_ATOMS: atom_id res chain seq x y z
N MET A 1 -3.46 31.21 -33.37
CA MET A 1 -2.42 30.90 -32.36
C MET A 1 -3.08 30.48 -31.05
N PHE A 2 -3.95 29.47 -31.13
CA PHE A 2 -4.64 28.82 -30.03
C PHE A 2 -4.31 27.33 -30.18
N LEU A 3 -4.21 26.61 -29.06
CA LEU A 3 -4.14 25.13 -28.94
C LEU A 3 -2.76 24.48 -29.14
N SER A 4 -1.85 24.61 -28.17
CA SER A 4 -0.71 23.65 -28.09
C SER A 4 -0.20 23.32 -26.67
N PHE A 5 -0.90 23.67 -25.59
CA PHE A 5 -0.41 23.42 -24.22
C PHE A 5 -1.40 22.68 -23.31
N LEU A 6 -2.17 21.74 -23.86
CA LEU A 6 -3.16 20.95 -23.11
C LEU A 6 -2.89 19.43 -23.08
N PHE A 7 -1.64 18.99 -23.19
CA PHE A 7 -1.32 17.56 -23.12
C PHE A 7 0.07 17.29 -22.53
N GLN A 8 0.30 17.53 -21.23
CA GLN A 8 1.49 16.99 -20.55
C GLN A 8 1.35 16.74 -19.03
N ILE A 9 0.18 16.35 -18.52
CA ILE A 9 0.11 15.72 -17.19
C ILE A 9 -0.87 14.56 -17.21
N VAL A 10 -0.39 13.38 -17.63
CA VAL A 10 -0.99 12.09 -17.28
C VAL A 10 0.11 11.29 -16.57
N PRO A 11 -0.03 11.01 -15.25
CA PRO A 11 0.87 10.08 -14.58
C PRO A 11 0.74 8.70 -15.22
N ALA A 12 1.87 8.14 -15.63
CA ALA A 12 1.99 6.79 -16.15
C ALA A 12 1.74 5.76 -15.02
N ILE A 13 0.47 5.54 -14.67
CA ILE A 13 0.03 4.39 -13.86
C ILE A 13 -1.30 3.88 -14.42
N PHE A 14 -1.33 3.51 -15.70
CA PHE A 14 -2.44 2.71 -16.26
C PHE A 14 -2.00 1.97 -17.52
N VAL A 15 -1.10 1.00 -17.38
CA VAL A 15 -0.87 -0.01 -18.43
C VAL A 15 -0.80 -1.39 -17.79
N ARG A 16 -1.98 -1.98 -17.57
CA ARG A 16 -2.22 -3.43 -17.66
C ARG A 16 -3.73 -3.69 -17.55
N SER A 17 -4.43 -3.41 -18.65
CA SER A 17 -5.77 -3.96 -18.89
C SER A 17 -5.67 -5.06 -19.95
N LEU A 18 -6.54 -6.06 -19.80
CA LEU A 18 -6.90 -7.13 -20.75
C LEU A 18 -5.83 -8.22 -20.99
N GLN A 19 -5.96 -9.34 -20.27
CA GLN A 19 -6.24 -10.72 -20.75
C GLN A 19 -6.59 -11.53 -19.46
N PHE A 20 -7.65 -12.31 -19.24
CA PHE A 20 -8.50 -13.17 -20.06
C PHE A 20 -9.88 -13.31 -19.36
N PHE A 21 -10.98 -13.27 -20.12
CA PHE A 21 -12.24 -13.91 -19.75
C PHE A 21 -12.31 -15.29 -20.45
N ALA A 22 -13.04 -16.23 -19.82
CA ALA A 22 -13.30 -17.64 -20.18
C ALA A 22 -12.22 -18.62 -19.68
N SER A 23 -12.51 -19.61 -18.82
CA SER A 23 -13.57 -20.61 -19.02
C SER A 23 -14.10 -21.27 -17.73
N LYS A 24 -15.26 -21.90 -17.90
CA LYS A 24 -16.16 -22.58 -16.96
C LYS A 24 -15.58 -23.72 -16.10
N THR A 25 -16.29 -23.92 -14.99
CA THR A 25 -16.50 -25.10 -14.11
C THR A 25 -16.22 -26.50 -14.67
N ALA A 26 -15.54 -27.35 -13.88
CA ALA A 26 -16.00 -28.70 -13.50
C ALA A 26 -15.11 -29.29 -12.38
N ALA A 27 -15.73 -30.04 -11.47
CA ALA A 27 -15.13 -30.72 -10.32
C ALA A 27 -14.52 -32.09 -10.67
N ILE A 28 -13.58 -32.59 -9.83
CA ILE A 28 -13.59 -33.90 -9.12
C ILE A 28 -12.17 -34.28 -8.63
N SER A 29 -12.12 -34.64 -7.35
CA SER A 29 -11.20 -35.44 -6.52
C SER A 29 -10.11 -36.31 -7.18
N ASN A 30 -8.87 -36.32 -6.64
CA ASN A 30 -8.37 -37.28 -5.62
C ASN A 30 -6.83 -37.25 -5.42
N SER A 31 -6.44 -37.08 -4.14
CA SER A 31 -5.45 -37.80 -3.32
C SER A 31 -3.94 -37.98 -3.67
N LEU A 32 -3.16 -37.85 -2.57
CA LEU A 32 -1.91 -38.54 -2.15
C LEU A 32 -0.60 -37.73 -2.03
N THR A 33 -0.30 -37.45 -0.74
CA THR A 33 0.98 -37.59 -0.01
C THR A 33 2.20 -36.76 -0.38
N SER A 34 2.70 -35.97 0.58
CA SER A 34 3.87 -36.32 1.43
C SER A 34 4.57 -35.08 2.01
N ASN A 35 4.59 -35.00 3.35
CA ASN A 35 5.64 -34.49 4.26
C ASN A 35 6.49 -33.25 3.87
N LYS A 36 6.48 -32.21 4.71
CA LYS A 36 7.39 -32.08 5.87
C LYS A 36 7.24 -30.71 6.54
N SER A 37 6.90 -30.74 7.83
CA SER A 37 6.80 -29.58 8.72
C SER A 37 8.17 -29.16 9.27
N ARG A 38 8.29 -27.84 9.50
CA ARG A 38 9.13 -27.12 10.47
C ARG A 38 10.64 -26.98 10.18
N SER A 39 11.05 -25.74 9.89
CA SER A 39 12.13 -25.04 10.61
C SER A 39 12.16 -23.56 10.24
N SER A 40 11.90 -22.66 11.19
CA SER A 40 12.28 -21.25 11.09
C SER A 40 12.55 -20.70 12.48
N THR A 41 13.78 -20.94 12.93
CA THR A 41 14.31 -20.44 14.19
C THR A 41 15.37 -19.38 13.85
N LEU A 42 15.04 -18.13 14.18
CA LEU A 42 15.92 -17.00 14.51
C LEU A 42 16.69 -16.29 13.39
N PHE A 43 16.22 -15.10 13.01
CA PHE A 43 17.08 -14.03 12.52
C PHE A 43 17.53 -13.19 13.72
N ASN A 44 18.81 -13.26 14.05
CA ASN A 44 19.46 -12.43 15.06
C ASN A 44 20.06 -11.21 14.35
N LEU A 45 19.50 -10.03 14.59
CA LEU A 45 19.93 -8.78 13.98
C LEU A 45 21.07 -8.20 14.81
N SER A 46 22.30 -8.22 14.27
CA SER A 46 23.43 -7.47 14.83
C SER A 46 23.78 -6.35 13.87
N SER A 47 23.50 -5.13 14.29
CA SER A 47 23.83 -3.88 13.62
C SER A 47 25.35 -3.68 13.60
N ALA A 48 25.92 -3.49 12.41
CA ALA A 48 27.26 -2.93 12.26
C ALA A 48 27.24 -1.91 11.12
N SER A 49 27.41 -0.65 11.51
CA SER A 49 27.65 0.49 10.64
C SER A 49 28.94 0.32 9.83
N SER A 50 28.87 0.53 8.52
CA SER A 50 30.04 0.99 7.76
C SER A 50 29.61 1.83 6.56
N SER A 51 30.20 3.02 6.51
CA SER A 51 30.14 4.01 5.44
C SER A 51 30.93 3.54 4.21
N GLY A 52 30.44 3.85 3.00
CA GLY A 52 31.32 3.91 1.82
C GLY A 52 30.73 3.48 0.49
N SER A 53 30.54 4.48 -0.38
CA SER A 53 30.71 4.47 -1.84
C SER A 53 29.85 3.56 -2.72
N SER A 54 29.00 4.23 -3.48
CA SER A 54 28.27 3.81 -4.67
C SER A 54 29.20 3.54 -5.87
N SER A 55 29.21 2.31 -6.38
CA SER A 55 29.43 1.93 -7.79
C SER A 55 29.22 0.41 -7.98
N PRO A 56 28.48 -0.06 -9.01
CA PRO A 56 28.40 -1.49 -9.31
C PRO A 56 29.63 -1.96 -10.10
N PRO A 57 30.27 -3.10 -9.76
CA PRO A 57 31.36 -3.65 -10.57
C PRO A 57 30.83 -4.37 -11.81
N SER A 58 31.60 -4.25 -12.89
CA SER A 58 31.31 -4.79 -14.22
C SER A 58 31.89 -6.21 -14.39
N SER A 59 31.05 -7.12 -14.88
CA SER A 59 31.31 -8.27 -15.78
C SER A 59 32.54 -9.19 -15.60
N GLN A 60 32.20 -10.48 -15.37
CA GLN A 60 32.86 -11.74 -15.78
C GLN A 60 33.97 -12.36 -14.90
N ARG A 61 33.60 -13.39 -14.12
CA ARG A 61 33.95 -14.83 -14.28
C ARG A 61 33.26 -15.62 -13.18
N GLY A 62 32.65 -16.76 -13.51
CA GLY A 62 31.78 -17.51 -12.60
C GLY A 62 32.49 -18.01 -11.34
N ASP A 63 32.07 -17.47 -10.20
CA ASP A 63 32.21 -18.07 -8.87
C ASP A 63 30.83 -17.95 -8.20
N ASN A 64 30.31 -19.04 -7.63
CA ASN A 64 28.95 -19.05 -7.07
C ASN A 64 28.75 -18.08 -5.88
N GLY A 65 29.82 -17.40 -5.42
CA GLY A 65 29.80 -16.43 -4.33
C GLY A 65 29.24 -15.05 -4.70
N ASP A 66 29.48 -14.56 -5.92
CA ASP A 66 29.07 -13.21 -6.33
C ASP A 66 27.54 -13.09 -6.48
N SER A 67 26.90 -14.14 -7.01
CA SER A 67 25.44 -14.17 -7.16
C SER A 67 24.70 -14.16 -5.82
N ILE A 68 25.29 -14.75 -4.78
CA ILE A 68 24.69 -14.77 -3.43
C ILE A 68 24.75 -13.38 -2.79
N GLN A 69 25.86 -12.67 -2.96
CA GLN A 69 26.02 -11.31 -2.44
C GLN A 69 25.09 -10.32 -3.14
N ASP A 70 24.90 -10.47 -4.45
CA ASP A 70 23.94 -9.67 -5.21
C ASP A 70 22.50 -9.90 -4.71
N ILE A 71 22.11 -11.16 -4.50
CA ILE A 71 20.77 -11.50 -3.99
C ILE A 71 20.58 -10.92 -2.58
N GLU A 72 21.57 -11.08 -1.69
CA GLU A 72 21.50 -10.55 -0.32
C GLU A 72 21.37 -9.03 -0.29
N TYR A 73 22.09 -8.34 -1.18
CA TYR A 73 21.98 -6.89 -1.35
C TYR A 73 20.54 -6.46 -1.72
N TRP A 74 19.91 -7.13 -2.70
CA TRP A 74 18.54 -6.81 -3.10
C TRP A 74 17.50 -7.19 -2.05
N LEU A 75 17.72 -8.28 -1.30
CA LEU A 75 16.86 -8.71 -0.19
C LEU A 75 16.84 -7.71 0.96
N GLN A 76 17.82 -6.82 1.06
CA GLN A 76 17.89 -5.81 2.13
C GLN A 76 17.33 -4.45 1.72
N ARG A 77 16.77 -4.30 0.51
CA ARG A 77 16.34 -2.99 -0.02
C ARG A 77 14.84 -2.81 -0.08
N CYS A 78 14.41 -1.56 0.09
CA CYS A 78 13.03 -1.16 -0.06
C CYS A 78 12.49 -1.50 -1.46
N SER A 79 11.37 -2.21 -1.54
CA SER A 79 10.71 -2.61 -2.79
C SER A 79 10.06 -1.45 -3.57
N ILE A 80 10.09 -0.22 -3.04
CA ILE A 80 9.60 0.99 -3.73
C ILE A 80 10.74 1.73 -4.41
N CYS A 81 11.80 2.08 -3.66
CA CYS A 81 12.89 2.91 -4.19
C CYS A 81 14.11 2.14 -4.67
N PHE A 82 14.27 0.88 -4.26
CA PHE A 82 15.44 0.02 -4.54
C PHE A 82 16.80 0.65 -4.14
N ASP A 83 16.77 1.66 -3.27
CA ASP A 83 17.94 2.44 -2.87
C ASP A 83 18.21 2.30 -1.37
N ALA A 84 17.26 2.73 -0.54
CA ALA A 84 17.36 2.63 0.91
C ALA A 84 17.30 1.18 1.41
N GLN A 85 18.00 0.91 2.51
CA GLN A 85 17.83 -0.32 3.28
C GLN A 85 16.40 -0.39 3.82
N LEU A 86 15.86 -1.60 3.93
CA LEU A 86 14.52 -1.81 4.50
C LEU A 86 14.52 -1.48 6.00
N ASP A 87 13.46 -0.85 6.46
CA ASP A 87 13.20 -0.59 7.88
C ASP A 87 12.28 -1.65 8.48
N PHE A 88 11.37 -2.19 7.66
CA PHE A 88 10.41 -3.22 8.08
C PHE A 88 9.91 -4.04 6.89
N CYS A 89 9.28 -5.18 7.21
CA CYS A 89 8.50 -5.98 6.27
C CYS A 89 7.04 -6.00 6.72
N LEU A 90 6.11 -6.01 5.76
CA LEU A 90 4.70 -6.22 6.06
C LEU A 90 4.47 -7.63 6.59
N GLU A 91 3.64 -7.77 7.62
CA GLU A 91 3.25 -9.05 8.24
C GLU A 91 2.44 -9.89 7.25
N VAL A 92 1.59 -9.26 6.44
CA VAL A 92 0.66 -9.92 5.53
C VAL A 92 1.36 -10.60 4.34
N CYS A 93 2.26 -9.89 3.65
CA CYS A 93 2.86 -10.35 2.40
C CYS A 93 4.40 -10.45 2.43
N ARG A 94 5.04 -10.04 3.53
CA ARG A 94 6.51 -10.01 3.71
C ARG A 94 7.27 -9.07 2.77
N ASP A 95 6.57 -8.23 2.00
CA ASP A 95 7.22 -7.16 1.24
C ASP A 95 7.92 -6.16 2.16
N GLN A 96 9.01 -5.60 1.67
CA GLN A 96 10.03 -4.88 2.43
C GLN A 96 10.10 -3.41 2.04
N PHE A 97 10.13 -2.52 3.03
CA PHE A 97 10.02 -1.08 2.79
C PHE A 97 10.92 -0.28 3.73
N CYS A 98 11.43 0.86 3.25
CA CYS A 98 11.83 1.94 4.12
C CYS A 98 10.60 2.76 4.54
N ARG A 99 10.68 3.38 5.72
CA ARG A 99 9.59 4.12 6.36
C ARG A 99 9.17 5.33 5.52
N ASP A 100 10.11 6.06 4.93
CA ASP A 100 9.81 7.24 4.12
C ASP A 100 8.94 6.92 2.90
N CYS A 101 9.29 5.87 2.15
CA CYS A 101 8.53 5.47 0.98
C CYS A 101 7.12 5.00 1.34
N PHE A 102 7.00 4.16 2.37
CA PHE A 102 5.69 3.63 2.78
C PHE A 102 4.80 4.73 3.37
N GLN A 103 5.36 5.62 4.20
CA GLN A 103 4.61 6.73 4.78
C GLN A 103 4.10 7.69 3.70
N ARG A 104 4.95 8.04 2.72
CA ARG A 104 4.54 8.88 1.60
C ARG A 104 3.40 8.25 0.81
N TYR A 105 3.52 6.95 0.50
CA TYR A 105 2.48 6.19 -0.19
C TYR A 105 1.14 6.22 0.57
N VAL A 106 1.14 5.84 1.86
CA VAL A 106 -0.11 5.81 2.65
C VAL A 106 -0.71 7.20 2.76
N LYS A 107 0.09 8.23 3.03
CA LYS A 107 -0.38 9.61 3.12
C LYS A 107 -1.06 10.07 1.83
N GLU A 108 -0.50 9.71 0.68
CA GLU A 108 -1.09 10.02 -0.63
C GLU A 108 -2.42 9.28 -0.85
N VAL A 109 -2.50 7.99 -0.51
CA VAL A 109 -3.74 7.21 -0.60
C VAL A 109 -4.83 7.80 0.29
N VAL A 110 -4.49 8.16 1.54
CA VAL A 110 -5.43 8.78 2.49
C VAL A 110 -5.88 10.15 1.99
N HIS A 111 -4.96 11.01 1.55
CA HIS A 111 -5.28 12.34 1.06
C HIS A 111 -6.14 12.32 -0.21
N ASN A 112 -5.91 11.34 -1.09
CA ASN A 112 -6.68 11.14 -2.31
C ASN A 112 -7.98 10.37 -2.08
N SER A 113 -8.30 10.00 -0.83
CA SER A 113 -9.58 9.36 -0.53
C SER A 113 -10.70 10.39 -0.38
N TRP A 114 -11.83 10.11 -1.04
CA TRP A 114 -12.99 11.02 -1.06
C TRP A 114 -13.99 10.72 0.06
N GLY A 115 -13.64 9.75 0.92
CA GLY A 115 -14.46 9.10 1.94
C GLY A 115 -15.71 8.39 1.38
N LEU A 116 -15.98 8.38 0.08
CA LEU A 116 -17.22 7.80 -0.47
C LEU A 116 -17.39 6.31 -0.17
N SER A 117 -16.27 5.62 0.04
CA SER A 117 -16.20 4.25 0.50
C SER A 117 -15.02 4.08 1.46
N ILE A 118 -15.00 2.96 2.18
CA ILE A 118 -13.88 2.64 3.06
C ILE A 118 -12.61 2.51 2.21
N THR A 119 -11.63 3.36 2.48
CA THR A 119 -10.35 3.36 1.79
C THR A 119 -9.52 2.19 2.29
N LYS A 120 -9.18 1.27 1.40
CA LYS A 120 -8.33 0.13 1.76
C LYS A 120 -6.89 0.46 1.40
N ILE A 121 -6.02 0.52 2.39
CA ILE A 121 -4.57 0.57 2.17
C ILE A 121 -4.12 -0.81 1.67
N LYS A 122 -3.35 -0.82 0.58
CA LYS A 122 -2.85 -2.04 -0.04
C LYS A 122 -1.33 -2.00 -0.09
N CYS A 123 -0.69 -3.17 -0.17
CA CYS A 123 0.73 -3.22 -0.50
C CYS A 123 0.94 -2.60 -1.90
N PRO A 124 1.91 -1.68 -2.07
CA PRO A 124 2.17 -1.07 -3.38
C PRO A 124 2.78 -2.05 -4.39
N VAL A 125 3.27 -3.21 -3.93
CA VAL A 125 3.88 -4.24 -4.78
C VAL A 125 2.85 -5.31 -5.17
N CYS A 126 2.30 -6.04 -4.18
CA CYS A 126 1.43 -7.18 -4.43
C CYS A 126 -0.08 -6.86 -4.39
N HIS A 127 -0.46 -5.63 -4.00
CA HIS A 127 -1.84 -5.15 -3.86
C HIS A 127 -2.71 -5.88 -2.82
N GLU A 128 -2.11 -6.71 -1.96
CA GLU A 128 -2.80 -7.29 -0.81
C GLU A 128 -3.21 -6.21 0.20
N VAL A 129 -4.37 -6.37 0.84
CA VAL A 129 -4.90 -5.38 1.79
C VAL A 129 -4.09 -5.43 3.08
N VAL A 130 -3.55 -4.29 3.50
CA VAL A 130 -2.81 -4.15 4.74
C VAL A 130 -3.78 -3.66 5.83
N PRO A 131 -3.92 -4.38 6.96
CA PRO A 131 -4.84 -3.97 8.03
C PRO A 131 -4.35 -2.69 8.72
N GLN A 132 -5.30 -1.88 9.22
CA GLN A 132 -4.98 -0.63 9.93
C GLN A 132 -4.13 -0.85 11.17
N SER A 133 -4.33 -1.94 11.90
CA SER A 133 -3.47 -2.32 13.03
C SER A 133 -2.00 -2.44 12.66
N GLU A 134 -1.68 -2.67 11.39
CA GLU A 134 -0.32 -2.80 10.89
C GLU A 134 0.19 -1.50 10.27
N TRP A 135 -0.46 -0.96 9.23
CA TRP A 135 0.08 0.20 8.52
C TRP A 135 0.15 1.46 9.39
N SER A 136 -0.72 1.58 10.40
CA SER A 136 -0.69 2.70 11.35
C SER A 136 0.61 2.79 12.16
N LYS A 137 1.34 1.68 12.34
CA LYS A 137 2.64 1.66 13.03
C LYS A 137 3.71 2.46 12.27
N TYR A 138 3.52 2.67 10.96
CA TYR A 138 4.55 3.17 10.05
C TYR A 138 4.28 4.59 9.54
N VAL A 139 3.20 5.23 9.98
CA VAL A 139 2.81 6.58 9.54
C VAL A 139 2.61 7.53 10.72
N ASP A 140 2.51 8.83 10.44
CA ASP A 140 2.24 9.85 11.45
C ASP A 140 0.77 9.84 11.92
N GLN A 141 0.57 10.32 13.15
CA GLN A 141 -0.75 10.37 13.79
C GLN A 141 -1.76 11.19 12.97
N ASN A 142 -1.34 12.30 12.36
CA ASN A 142 -2.20 13.14 11.54
C ASN A 142 -2.80 12.37 10.34
N THR A 143 -1.99 11.53 9.69
CA THR A 143 -2.46 10.65 8.61
C THR A 143 -3.49 9.62 9.11
N ILE A 144 -3.30 9.08 10.33
CA ILE A 144 -4.25 8.15 10.96
C ILE A 144 -5.58 8.85 11.28
N ASP A 145 -5.51 10.05 11.85
CA ASP A 145 -6.69 10.84 12.23
C ASP A 145 -7.51 11.22 10.99
N LEU A 146 -6.83 11.64 9.92
CA LEU A 146 -7.45 11.95 8.63
C LEU A 146 -8.14 10.71 8.02
N TYR A 147 -7.47 9.55 8.06
CA TYR A 147 -8.06 8.29 7.62
C TYR A 147 -9.31 7.96 8.44
N ASN A 148 -9.25 8.04 9.76
CA ASN A 148 -10.39 7.74 10.63
C ASN A 148 -11.56 8.70 10.37
N MET A 149 -11.28 9.98 10.15
CA MET A 149 -12.29 10.99 9.80
C MET A 149 -13.01 10.64 8.49
N TYR A 150 -12.27 10.29 7.43
CA TYR A 150 -12.86 9.93 6.14
C TYR A 150 -13.63 8.62 6.13
N ASN A 151 -13.28 7.68 7.02
CA ASN A 151 -13.87 6.35 7.10
C ASN A 151 -14.87 6.18 8.26
N LYS A 152 -15.24 7.26 8.95
CA LYS A 152 -16.20 7.23 10.06
C LYS A 152 -17.58 6.71 9.58
N PRO A 153 -18.21 5.75 10.29
CA PRO A 153 -19.55 5.28 9.98
C PRO A 153 -20.59 6.42 10.00
N TYR A 154 -21.58 6.34 9.11
CA TYR A 154 -22.70 7.29 9.02
C TYR A 154 -22.29 8.77 8.90
N ARG A 155 -21.08 9.05 8.38
CA ARG A 155 -20.68 10.44 8.16
C ARG A 155 -21.63 11.10 7.16
N SER A 156 -22.03 12.33 7.45
CA SER A 156 -22.73 13.17 6.50
C SER A 156 -21.84 13.42 5.27
N PHE A 157 -22.45 13.58 4.11
CA PHE A 157 -21.73 13.98 2.90
C PHE A 157 -21.34 15.46 3.03
N SER A 158 -20.28 15.75 3.79
CA SER A 158 -19.68 17.08 3.91
C SER A 158 -18.32 17.19 3.21
N ARG A 159 -17.94 18.40 2.84
CA ARG A 159 -16.68 18.79 2.20
C ARG A 159 -16.13 20.01 2.91
N CYS A 160 -14.83 20.08 3.18
CA CYS A 160 -14.24 21.34 3.63
C CYS A 160 -14.16 22.33 2.45
N CYS A 161 -14.58 23.58 2.68
CA CYS A 161 -14.38 24.68 1.75
C CYS A 161 -12.87 24.94 1.59
N SER A 162 -12.38 25.04 0.35
CA SER A 162 -10.96 25.30 0.06
C SER A 162 -10.49 26.71 0.45
N GLY A 163 -11.41 27.64 0.72
CA GLY A 163 -11.10 29.00 1.16
C GLY A 163 -11.01 29.16 2.68
N CYS A 164 -12.00 28.63 3.42
CA CYS A 164 -12.11 28.83 4.86
C CYS A 164 -11.90 27.57 5.71
N GLY A 165 -11.80 26.38 5.09
CA GLY A 165 -11.64 25.11 5.81
C GLY A 165 -12.92 24.55 6.44
N GLU A 166 -14.00 25.34 6.50
CA GLU A 166 -15.27 24.93 7.12
C GLU A 166 -16.00 23.82 6.34
N GLU A 167 -16.69 22.95 7.07
CA GLU A 167 -17.49 21.88 6.48
C GLU A 167 -18.75 22.41 5.76
N VAL A 168 -18.93 21.97 4.52
CA VAL A 168 -20.06 22.24 3.62
C VAL A 168 -20.81 20.93 3.43
N PHE A 169 -22.05 20.85 3.93
CA PHE A 169 -22.90 19.68 3.77
C PHE A 169 -23.59 19.70 2.40
N ALA A 170 -23.35 18.68 1.57
CA ALA A 170 -23.93 18.58 0.23
C ALA A 170 -25.44 18.24 0.24
N ALA A 171 -25.96 17.69 1.34
CA ALA A 171 -27.38 17.49 1.59
C ALA A 171 -27.65 17.44 3.10
N GLN A 172 -28.60 18.24 3.59
CA GLN A 172 -29.14 18.07 4.95
C GLN A 172 -30.06 16.85 4.96
N VAL A 173 -29.68 15.79 5.67
CA VAL A 173 -30.58 14.67 5.94
C VAL A 173 -31.55 15.16 7.02
N PHE A 174 -32.75 15.59 6.63
CA PHE A 174 -33.81 15.84 7.59
C PHE A 174 -34.15 14.52 8.28
N GLN A 175 -33.91 14.47 9.59
CA GLN A 175 -34.30 13.35 10.43
C GLN A 175 -35.83 13.36 10.52
N VAL A 176 -36.50 12.48 9.78
CA VAL A 176 -37.95 12.29 9.90
C VAL A 176 -38.19 11.53 11.21
N CYS A 177 -38.43 12.26 12.30
CA CYS A 177 -39.01 11.67 13.49
C CYS A 177 -40.48 11.35 13.18
N SER A 178 -40.78 10.07 12.97
CA SER A 178 -42.15 9.57 12.94
C SER A 178 -42.73 9.68 14.36
N GLU A 179 -43.47 10.74 14.65
CA GLU A 179 -44.38 10.77 15.80
C GLU A 179 -45.57 9.85 15.48
N GLU A 180 -45.49 8.57 15.84
CA GLU A 180 -46.68 7.73 15.97
C GLU A 180 -47.46 8.21 17.20
N LYS A 181 -48.41 9.13 16.97
CA LYS A 181 -49.51 9.37 17.92
C LYS A 181 -50.55 8.28 17.73
N GLU A 182 -50.43 7.22 18.52
CA GLU A 182 -51.52 6.25 18.73
C GLU A 182 -52.63 6.94 19.54
N LYS A 183 -53.87 6.84 19.06
CA LYS A 183 -55.09 7.42 19.65
C LYS A 183 -56.02 6.30 20.07
#